data_AF-A0A0G0GXD7-F1
#
_entry.id   AF-A0A0G0GXD7-F1
#
_cell.length_a   1.000
_cell.length_b   1.000
_cell.length_c   1.000
_cell.angle_alpha   90.00
_cell.angle_beta   90.00
_cell.angle_gamma   90.00
#
_symmetry.space_group_name_H-M   'P 1'
#
loop_
_entity.id
_entity.type
_entity.pdbx_description
1 polymer ?
#
loop_
_entity_poly.entity_id
_entity_poly.type
_entity_poly.pdbx_seq_one_letter_code
_entity_poly.pdbx_strand_id
1 'polypeptide(L)'
;MLEMFNAARTLTENQTTERLVAINSAEQALKDSGVVDPGPAHPTVLPSQSADFLTPQALEAEIERQAIMYQERGFPRELGYSSNIFKDIIMRLVAPQEESSRGRFDTPIIVIGSRIPVGDQYELLGVDYSLGEQMRNWDALGYETPTDPRLVWMQDGSVNLGKDVKSVKNSLSTDERGANIYDGVGLLVARPTVLHDYIVDLPGSLYGHQFASPTLRLWGLRPSVSYEFVGFSDPSSGSATCARA
;
A
#
# COMPACT_ATOMS: atom_id res chain seq x y z
N MET A 1 26.13 31.14 17.69
CA MET A 1 25.11 30.07 17.53
C MET A 1 23.80 30.57 16.95
N LEU A 2 23.25 31.72 17.38
CA LEU A 2 21.99 32.25 16.84
C LEU A 2 22.08 32.68 15.34
N GLU A 3 23.23 33.22 14.91
CA GLU A 3 23.42 33.67 13.52
C GLU A 3 23.52 32.53 12.51
N MET A 4 24.07 31.37 12.89
CA MET A 4 24.15 30.19 12.02
C MET A 4 22.77 29.56 11.76
N PHE A 5 21.86 29.62 12.75
CA PHE A 5 20.49 29.13 12.60
C PHE A 5 19.66 29.99 11.63
N ASN A 6 19.84 31.32 11.67
CA ASN A 6 19.15 32.22 10.76
C ASN A 6 19.64 32.09 9.31
N ALA A 7 20.95 31.84 9.11
CA ALA A 7 21.51 31.59 7.79
C ALA A 7 21.00 30.28 7.16
N ALA A 8 20.94 29.19 7.93
CA ALA A 8 20.43 27.90 7.46
C ALA A 8 18.93 27.95 7.11
N ARG A 9 18.13 28.68 7.91
CA ARG A 9 16.70 28.88 7.63
C ARG A 9 16.46 29.67 6.36
N THR A 10 17.19 30.78 6.16
CA THR A 10 17.10 31.61 4.96
C THR A 10 17.51 30.84 3.71
N LEU A 11 18.53 29.98 3.81
CA LEU A 11 18.96 29.13 2.69
C LEU A 11 17.87 28.12 2.27
N THR A 12 17.18 27.54 3.25
CA THR A 12 16.12 26.54 3.04
C THR A 12 14.86 27.18 2.44
N GLU A 13 14.50 28.38 2.91
CA GLU A 13 13.36 29.16 2.37
C GLU A 13 13.64 29.62 0.92
N ASN A 14 14.87 30.02 0.60
CA ASN A 14 15.26 30.38 -0.77
C ASN A 14 15.27 29.17 -1.72
N GLN A 15 15.80 28.02 -1.29
CA GLN A 15 15.78 26.79 -2.11
C GLN A 15 14.37 26.27 -2.37
N THR A 16 13.46 26.43 -1.41
CA THR A 16 12.05 26.04 -1.56
C THR A 16 11.33 26.96 -2.54
N THR A 17 11.63 28.26 -2.49
CA THR A 17 11.05 29.26 -3.39
C THR A 17 11.54 29.06 -4.83
N GLU A 18 12.84 28.80 -5.04
CA GLU A 18 13.40 28.50 -6.35
C GLU A 18 12.82 27.22 -6.96
N ARG A 19 12.59 26.18 -6.13
CA ARG A 19 11.91 24.95 -6.57
C ARG A 19 10.46 25.19 -6.98
N LEU A 20 9.70 25.96 -6.21
CA LEU A 20 8.31 26.28 -6.54
C LEU A 20 8.19 27.11 -7.83
N VAL A 21 9.13 28.04 -8.06
CA VAL A 21 9.19 28.83 -9.30
C VAL A 21 9.52 27.93 -10.51
N ALA A 22 10.43 26.96 -10.35
CA ALA A 22 10.77 26.01 -11.40
C ALA A 22 9.59 25.09 -11.78
N ILE A 23 8.82 24.61 -10.79
CA ILE A 23 7.63 23.78 -11.01
C ILE A 23 6.56 24.58 -11.76
N ASN A 24 6.25 25.80 -11.29
CA ASN A 24 5.24 26.65 -11.93
C ASN A 24 5.63 27.04 -13.37
N SER A 25 6.93 27.23 -13.63
CA SER A 25 7.43 27.53 -14.98
C SER A 25 7.32 26.32 -15.92
N ALA A 26 7.56 25.10 -15.41
CA ALA A 26 7.40 23.86 -16.18
C ALA A 26 5.92 23.57 -16.51
N GLU A 27 5.02 23.79 -15.56
CA GLU A 27 3.57 23.66 -15.79
C GLU A 27 3.04 24.67 -16.81
N GLN A 28 3.55 25.90 -16.78
CA GLN A 28 3.17 26.93 -17.76
C GLN A 28 3.70 26.59 -19.15
N ALA A 29 4.94 26.08 -19.27
CA ALA A 29 5.50 25.62 -20.54
C ALA A 29 4.72 24.43 -21.13
N LEU A 30 4.21 23.53 -20.29
CA LEU A 30 3.33 22.43 -20.72
C LEU A 30 1.99 22.96 -21.25
N LYS A 31 1.36 23.93 -20.56
CA LYS A 31 0.10 24.56 -21.01
C LYS A 31 0.26 25.30 -22.34
N ASP A 32 1.38 25.98 -22.54
CA ASP A 32 1.63 26.77 -23.75
C ASP A 32 2.02 25.90 -24.97
N SER A 33 2.42 24.64 -24.75
CA SER A 33 2.82 23.71 -25.82
C SER A 33 1.66 23.14 -26.64
N GLY A 34 0.40 23.39 -26.24
CA GLY A 34 -0.78 22.89 -26.96
C GLY A 34 -0.92 21.37 -26.97
N VAL A 35 -0.16 20.66 -26.12
CA VAL A 35 -0.34 19.23 -25.88
C VAL A 35 -1.66 19.07 -25.11
N VAL A 36 -2.72 18.74 -25.85
CA VAL A 36 -3.98 18.30 -25.26
C VAL A 36 -3.69 16.99 -24.56
N ASP A 37 -3.66 17.04 -23.22
CA ASP A 37 -3.64 15.85 -22.37
C ASP A 37 -4.78 14.93 -22.84
N PRO A 38 -4.48 13.76 -23.43
CA PRO A 38 -5.51 12.75 -23.62
C PRO A 38 -5.84 12.28 -22.21
N GLY A 39 -6.81 12.96 -21.58
CA GLY A 39 -7.21 12.68 -20.21
C GLY A 39 -7.28 11.18 -19.97
N PRO A 40 -6.88 10.69 -18.79
CA PRO A 40 -6.48 9.32 -18.55
C PRO A 40 -7.46 8.40 -19.22
N ALA A 41 -6.99 7.67 -20.24
CA ALA A 41 -7.79 6.65 -20.90
C ALA A 41 -8.35 5.78 -19.78
N HIS A 42 -9.68 5.72 -19.65
CA HIS A 42 -10.33 4.83 -18.70
C HIS A 42 -9.67 3.47 -18.85
N PRO A 43 -9.03 2.93 -17.79
CA PRO A 43 -8.45 1.61 -17.86
C PRO A 43 -9.57 0.68 -18.30
N THR A 44 -9.41 0.06 -19.47
CA THR A 44 -10.20 -1.10 -19.80
C THR A 44 -9.86 -2.10 -18.71
N VAL A 45 -10.81 -2.34 -17.79
CA VAL A 45 -10.65 -3.29 -16.69
C VAL A 45 -10.25 -4.62 -17.34
N LEU A 46 -8.95 -4.92 -17.31
CA LEU A 46 -8.46 -6.22 -17.73
C LEU A 46 -9.07 -7.21 -16.74
N PRO A 47 -9.64 -8.34 -17.22
CA PRO A 47 -10.18 -9.35 -16.33
C PRO A 47 -9.10 -9.73 -15.30
N SER A 48 -9.42 -9.60 -14.02
CA SER A 48 -8.45 -9.78 -12.95
C SER A 48 -7.87 -11.20 -13.02
N GLN A 49 -6.54 -11.29 -12.89
CA GLN A 49 -5.80 -12.55 -12.75
C GLN A 49 -6.06 -13.19 -11.37
N SER A 50 -7.34 -13.27 -10.97
CA SER A 50 -7.84 -13.63 -9.64
C SER A 50 -8.23 -15.10 -9.55
N ALA A 51 -8.63 -15.71 -10.67
CA ALA A 51 -9.08 -17.10 -10.70
C ALA A 51 -7.94 -18.13 -10.61
N ASP A 52 -6.68 -17.69 -10.64
CA ASP A 52 -5.52 -18.57 -10.86
C ASP A 52 -5.07 -19.32 -9.59
N PHE A 53 -5.51 -18.92 -8.39
CA PHE A 53 -5.13 -19.56 -7.12
C PHE A 53 -6.12 -20.63 -6.63
N LEU A 54 -7.03 -21.09 -7.49
CA LEU A 54 -8.03 -22.11 -7.15
C LEU A 54 -7.43 -23.50 -6.90
N THR A 55 -6.17 -23.73 -7.30
CA THR A 55 -5.47 -24.99 -7.03
C THR A 55 -4.50 -24.85 -5.86
N PRO A 56 -4.38 -25.87 -4.99
CA PRO A 56 -3.38 -25.85 -3.91
C PRO A 56 -1.96 -25.60 -4.41
N GLN A 57 -1.60 -26.12 -5.59
CA GLN A 57 -0.28 -25.95 -6.18
C GLN A 57 0.00 -24.50 -6.62
N ALA A 58 -1.00 -23.82 -7.18
CA ALA A 58 -0.84 -22.42 -7.57
C ALA A 58 -0.70 -21.51 -6.34
N LEU A 59 -1.47 -21.79 -5.28
CA LEU A 59 -1.33 -21.08 -4.02
C LEU A 59 0.06 -21.31 -3.40
N GLU A 60 0.52 -22.56 -3.30
CA GLU A 60 1.83 -22.89 -2.74
C GLU A 60 2.96 -22.18 -3.51
N ALA A 61 2.91 -22.20 -4.84
CA ALA A 61 3.89 -21.50 -5.69
C ALA A 61 3.89 -19.98 -5.47
N GLU A 62 2.72 -19.36 -5.30
CA GLU A 62 2.63 -17.93 -5.02
C GLU A 62 3.17 -17.57 -3.64
N ILE A 63 2.85 -18.36 -2.60
CA ILE A 63 3.39 -18.15 -1.27
C ILE A 63 4.91 -18.36 -1.25
N GLU A 64 5.42 -19.35 -1.99
CA GLU A 64 6.86 -19.56 -2.16
C GLU A 64 7.52 -18.37 -2.85
N ARG A 65 6.92 -17.83 -3.92
CA ARG A 65 7.42 -16.64 -4.61
C ARG A 65 7.49 -15.43 -3.69
N GLN A 66 6.45 -15.18 -2.89
CA GLN A 66 6.45 -14.10 -1.90
C GLN A 66 7.52 -14.31 -0.82
N ALA A 67 7.70 -15.54 -0.33
CA ALA A 67 8.75 -15.87 0.63
C ALA A 67 10.15 -15.54 0.07
N ILE A 68 10.42 -15.89 -1.19
CA ILE A 68 11.68 -15.57 -1.88
C ILE A 68 11.87 -14.06 -1.97
N MET A 69 10.84 -13.31 -2.36
CA MET A 69 10.93 -11.85 -2.41
C MET A 69 11.26 -11.24 -1.05
N TYR A 70 10.60 -11.68 0.03
CA TYR A 70 10.93 -11.20 1.37
C TYR A 70 12.39 -11.52 1.77
N GLN A 71 12.90 -12.69 1.39
CA GLN A 71 14.30 -13.06 1.63
C GLN A 71 15.27 -12.13 0.89
N GLU A 72 15.03 -11.89 -0.41
CA GLU A 72 15.85 -11.01 -1.23
C GLU A 72 15.89 -9.57 -0.70
N ARG A 73 14.80 -9.14 -0.05
CA ARG A 73 14.66 -7.81 0.57
C ARG A 73 15.20 -7.73 2.00
N GLY A 74 15.71 -8.82 2.57
CA GLY A 74 16.39 -8.81 3.86
C GLY A 74 15.49 -8.95 5.10
N PHE A 75 14.18 -9.20 4.93
CA PHE A 75 13.26 -9.42 6.05
C PHE A 75 13.70 -10.51 7.05
N PRO A 76 14.26 -11.67 6.63
CA PRO A 76 14.72 -12.68 7.57
C PRO A 76 15.75 -12.13 8.57
N ARG A 77 16.65 -11.27 8.11
CA ARG A 77 17.72 -10.68 8.95
C ARG A 77 17.12 -9.78 10.03
N GLU A 78 16.18 -8.91 9.67
CA GLU A 78 15.51 -8.01 10.62
C GLU A 78 14.70 -8.78 11.66
N LEU A 79 14.18 -9.96 11.31
CA LEU A 79 13.46 -10.84 12.24
C LEU A 79 14.38 -11.75 13.07
N GLY A 80 15.69 -11.76 12.82
CA GLY A 80 16.65 -12.64 13.49
C GLY A 80 16.59 -14.10 13.02
N TYR A 81 16.11 -14.34 11.80
CA TYR A 81 16.01 -15.67 11.19
C TYR A 81 17.08 -15.88 10.11
N SER A 82 17.46 -17.15 9.91
CA SER A 82 18.12 -17.53 8.65
C SER A 82 17.09 -17.57 7.52
N SER A 83 17.54 -17.41 6.28
CA SER A 83 16.65 -17.45 5.10
C SER A 83 15.83 -18.74 5.06
N ASN A 84 16.44 -19.90 5.31
CA ASN A 84 15.72 -21.19 5.29
C ASN A 84 14.63 -21.26 6.35
N ILE A 85 14.94 -20.87 7.59
CA ILE A 85 13.94 -20.87 8.69
C ILE A 85 12.79 -19.93 8.36
N PHE A 86 13.09 -18.74 7.82
CA PHE A 86 12.06 -17.79 7.41
C PHE A 86 11.14 -18.37 6.33
N LYS A 87 11.70 -18.99 5.28
CA LYS A 87 10.89 -19.64 4.24
C LYS A 87 10.00 -20.73 4.83
N ASP A 88 10.52 -21.58 5.69
CA ASP A 88 9.74 -22.64 6.35
C ASP A 88 8.58 -22.06 7.17
N ILE A 89 8.78 -20.92 7.85
CA ILE A 89 7.72 -20.22 8.58
C ILE A 89 6.63 -19.74 7.61
N ILE A 90 7.00 -19.09 6.50
CA ILE A 90 6.04 -18.56 5.53
C ILE A 90 5.27 -19.70 4.84
N MET A 91 5.95 -20.79 4.46
CA MET A 91 5.31 -21.92 3.78
C MET A 91 4.31 -22.67 4.67
N ARG A 92 4.44 -22.60 6.00
CA ARG A 92 3.44 -23.16 6.92
C ARG A 92 2.12 -22.38 6.95
N LEU A 93 2.09 -21.17 6.38
CA LEU A 93 0.90 -20.34 6.30
C LEU A 93 0.01 -20.69 5.11
N VAL A 94 0.43 -21.59 4.22
CA VAL A 94 -0.34 -22.01 3.05
C VAL A 94 -1.66 -22.63 3.53
N ALA A 95 -2.74 -21.89 3.35
CA ALA A 95 -4.09 -22.28 3.71
C ALA A 95 -5.05 -21.88 2.58
N PRO A 96 -5.91 -22.81 2.10
CA PRO A 96 -6.90 -22.49 1.07
C PRO A 96 -7.81 -21.33 1.49
N GLN A 97 -8.26 -20.55 0.51
CA GLN A 97 -9.27 -19.52 0.72
C GLN A 97 -10.58 -20.14 1.22
N GLU A 98 -11.21 -19.48 2.20
CA GLU A 98 -12.57 -19.85 2.63
C GLU A 98 -13.59 -19.66 1.50
N GLU A 99 -14.59 -20.53 1.44
CA GLU A 99 -15.63 -20.50 0.39
C GLU A 99 -16.37 -19.15 0.33
N SER A 100 -16.64 -18.54 1.49
CA SER A 100 -17.31 -17.24 1.65
C SER A 100 -16.53 -16.06 1.06
N SER A 101 -15.21 -16.23 0.88
CA SER A 101 -14.29 -15.21 0.39
C SER A 101 -14.02 -15.28 -1.11
N ARG A 102 -14.44 -16.38 -1.77
CA ARG A 102 -14.21 -16.61 -3.20
C ARG A 102 -14.87 -15.55 -4.07
N GLY A 103 -14.12 -15.01 -5.03
CA GLY A 103 -14.57 -13.96 -5.95
C GLY A 103 -14.70 -12.59 -5.30
N ARG A 104 -14.31 -12.45 -4.02
CA ARG A 104 -14.27 -11.17 -3.29
C ARG A 104 -12.86 -10.78 -2.91
N PHE A 105 -12.01 -11.75 -2.55
CA PHE A 105 -10.68 -11.51 -1.98
C PHE A 105 -9.62 -12.40 -2.62
N ASP A 106 -9.34 -12.21 -3.90
CA ASP A 106 -8.64 -13.23 -4.69
C ASP A 106 -7.11 -13.08 -4.73
N THR A 107 -6.54 -12.15 -3.98
CA THR A 107 -5.08 -11.99 -3.87
C THR A 107 -4.59 -12.51 -2.52
N PRO A 108 -3.88 -13.66 -2.47
CA PRO A 108 -3.23 -14.11 -1.25
C PRO A 108 -2.02 -13.22 -0.98
N ILE A 109 -1.93 -12.64 0.22
CA ILE A 109 -0.78 -11.84 0.67
C ILE A 109 -0.23 -12.39 1.98
N ILE A 110 1.10 -12.42 2.08
CA ILE A 110 1.79 -12.65 3.34
C ILE A 110 2.01 -11.31 4.03
N VAL A 111 1.47 -11.16 5.24
CA VAL A 111 1.67 -10.00 6.11
C VAL A 111 2.68 -10.39 7.18
N ILE A 112 3.81 -9.69 7.29
CA ILE A 112 4.91 -10.05 8.21
C ILE A 112 4.58 -9.75 9.68
N GLY A 113 3.63 -8.84 9.93
CA GLY A 113 3.23 -8.43 11.27
C GLY A 113 4.10 -7.29 11.83
N SER A 114 3.95 -7.01 13.13
CA SER A 114 4.49 -5.80 13.78
C SER A 114 5.89 -5.94 14.38
N ARG A 115 6.57 -7.08 14.20
CA ARG A 115 7.92 -7.31 14.75
C ARG A 115 9.02 -6.45 14.12
N ILE A 116 8.82 -6.05 12.88
CA ILE A 116 9.60 -5.00 12.23
C ILE A 116 8.73 -3.73 12.23
N PRO A 117 9.25 -2.56 12.64
CA PRO A 117 8.53 -1.30 12.45
C PRO A 117 8.08 -1.14 10.98
N VAL A 118 6.85 -0.68 10.76
CA VAL A 118 6.26 -0.68 9.41
C VAL A 118 7.04 0.21 8.43
N GLY A 119 7.62 1.33 8.89
CA GLY A 119 8.44 2.20 8.06
C GLY A 119 9.65 1.44 7.49
N ASP A 120 10.34 0.69 8.36
CA ASP A 120 11.47 -0.15 7.98
C ASP A 120 11.03 -1.25 6.99
N GLN A 121 9.83 -1.84 7.16
CA GLN A 121 9.30 -2.80 6.18
C GLN A 121 9.12 -2.19 4.79
N TYR A 122 8.59 -0.96 4.70
CA TYR A 122 8.48 -0.25 3.42
C TYR A 122 9.86 0.13 2.86
N GLU A 123 10.80 0.54 3.70
CA GLU A 123 12.17 0.84 3.28
C GLU A 123 12.87 -0.39 2.69
N LEU A 124 12.71 -1.57 3.28
CA LEU A 124 13.24 -2.84 2.74
C LEU A 124 12.67 -3.15 1.35
N LEU A 125 11.44 -2.72 1.05
CA LEU A 125 10.84 -2.84 -0.28
C LEU A 125 11.27 -1.73 -1.25
N GLY A 126 12.02 -0.72 -0.79
CA GLY A 126 12.41 0.44 -1.57
C GLY A 126 11.27 1.44 -1.78
N VAL A 127 10.33 1.50 -0.82
CA VAL A 127 9.16 2.39 -0.83
C VAL A 127 9.40 3.55 0.11
N ASP A 128 9.22 4.77 -0.41
CA ASP A 128 9.38 5.98 0.39
C ASP A 128 8.24 6.07 1.44
N TYR A 129 8.57 6.01 2.72
CA TYR A 129 7.59 6.02 3.82
C TYR A 129 7.50 7.42 4.46
N SER A 130 6.41 8.14 4.18
CA SER A 130 6.20 9.53 4.63
C SER A 130 5.08 9.66 5.66
N LEU A 131 4.87 8.64 6.50
CA LEU A 131 3.89 8.65 7.56
C LEU A 131 4.60 8.80 8.92
N GLY A 132 4.31 9.89 9.64
CA GLY A 132 4.81 10.10 11.01
C GLY A 132 4.07 9.29 12.10
N GLU A 133 4.32 9.64 13.36
CA GLU A 133 3.79 8.94 14.57
C GLU A 133 2.25 8.99 14.73
N GLN A 134 1.54 9.71 13.88
CA GLN A 134 0.08 9.86 13.95
C GLN A 134 -0.69 8.67 13.35
N MET A 135 0.03 7.66 12.87
CA MET A 135 -0.51 6.43 12.32
C MET A 135 -1.15 5.55 13.38
N ARG A 136 -2.38 5.10 13.14
CA ARG A 136 -3.13 4.18 14.01
C ARG A 136 -3.94 3.18 13.18
N ASN A 137 -4.33 2.06 13.77
CA ASN A 137 -5.32 1.18 13.15
C ASN A 137 -6.71 1.81 13.24
N TRP A 138 -7.51 1.63 12.19
CA TRP A 138 -8.92 1.99 12.23
C TRP A 138 -9.70 0.86 12.91
N ASP A 139 -9.97 1.04 14.19
CA ASP A 139 -10.54 -0.01 15.04
C ASP A 139 -12.07 0.06 15.19
N ALA A 140 -12.80 0.16 14.07
CA ALA A 140 -14.27 0.19 14.13
C ALA A 140 -14.89 -1.16 14.51
N LEU A 141 -14.14 -2.25 14.35
CA LEU A 141 -14.66 -3.61 14.51
C LEU A 141 -13.79 -4.53 15.40
N GLY A 142 -12.73 -4.04 16.06
CA GLY A 142 -11.90 -4.86 16.97
C GLY A 142 -10.77 -5.59 16.26
N TYR A 143 -10.09 -4.94 15.32
CA TYR A 143 -9.05 -5.60 14.51
C TYR A 143 -7.64 -5.21 14.96
N GLU A 144 -6.87 -6.21 15.38
CA GLU A 144 -5.49 -6.04 15.82
C GLU A 144 -4.49 -6.39 14.71
N THR A 145 -3.42 -5.58 14.61
CA THR A 145 -2.27 -5.94 13.77
C THR A 145 -1.56 -7.11 14.43
N PRO A 146 -1.35 -8.23 13.71
CA PRO A 146 -0.68 -9.39 14.27
C PRO A 146 0.80 -9.07 14.50
N THR A 147 1.38 -9.69 15.52
CA THR A 147 2.82 -9.62 15.76
C THR A 147 3.59 -10.53 14.80
N ASP A 148 3.04 -11.71 14.48
CA ASP A 148 3.70 -12.72 13.66
C ASP A 148 3.15 -12.76 12.21
N PRO A 149 3.91 -13.38 11.29
CA PRO A 149 3.48 -13.52 9.91
C PRO A 149 2.18 -14.31 9.75
N ARG A 150 1.34 -13.91 8.80
CA ARG A 150 0.12 -14.65 8.43
C ARG A 150 -0.24 -14.50 6.95
N LEU A 151 -1.01 -15.45 6.46
CA LEU A 151 -1.70 -15.35 5.17
C LEU A 151 -3.00 -14.56 5.31
N VAL A 152 -3.23 -13.62 4.41
CA VAL A 152 -4.46 -12.85 4.30
C VAL A 152 -4.94 -12.89 2.85
N TRP A 153 -6.24 -13.00 2.65
CA TRP A 153 -6.87 -12.86 1.34
C TRP A 153 -7.37 -11.43 1.17
N MET A 154 -7.02 -10.79 0.05
CA MET A 154 -7.20 -9.36 -0.20
C MET A 154 -7.83 -9.10 -1.57
N GLN A 155 -8.57 -7.99 -1.67
CA GLN A 155 -8.76 -7.27 -2.94
C GLN A 155 -7.94 -5.97 -2.90
N ASP A 156 -7.34 -5.64 -4.03
CA ASP A 156 -6.27 -4.63 -4.19
C ASP A 156 -6.77 -3.19 -4.33
N GLY A 157 -8.06 -2.95 -4.17
CA GLY A 157 -8.72 -1.65 -4.31
C GLY A 157 -9.51 -1.48 -5.61
N SER A 158 -9.28 -2.33 -6.62
CA SER A 158 -9.86 -2.19 -7.95
C SER A 158 -11.40 -2.17 -7.97
N VAL A 159 -12.06 -2.97 -7.12
CA VAL A 159 -13.54 -3.00 -7.00
C VAL A 159 -14.13 -1.75 -6.32
N ASN A 160 -13.28 -0.92 -5.74
CA ASN A 160 -13.63 0.31 -5.03
C ASN A 160 -13.08 1.58 -5.69
N LEU A 161 -12.65 1.49 -6.96
CA LEU A 161 -12.19 2.65 -7.72
C LEU A 161 -13.26 3.77 -7.73
N GLY A 162 -12.82 5.01 -7.48
CA GLY A 162 -13.68 6.19 -7.48
C GLY A 162 -14.57 6.35 -6.24
N LYS A 163 -14.56 5.39 -5.30
CA LYS A 163 -15.30 5.51 -4.04
C LYS A 163 -14.43 6.21 -3.00
N ASP A 164 -15.03 7.07 -2.17
CA ASP A 164 -14.32 7.64 -1.04
C ASP A 164 -14.14 6.61 0.09
N VAL A 165 -13.04 6.76 0.85
CA VAL A 165 -12.67 5.88 1.97
C VAL A 165 -13.79 5.72 3.00
N LYS A 166 -14.57 6.77 3.26
CA LYS A 166 -15.66 6.72 4.26
C LYS A 166 -16.81 5.85 3.77
N SER A 167 -17.20 5.98 2.50
CA SER A 167 -18.20 5.11 1.88
C SER A 167 -17.77 3.65 1.93
N VAL A 168 -16.51 3.35 1.60
CA VAL A 168 -15.99 1.98 1.65
C VAL A 168 -16.05 1.43 3.07
N LYS A 169 -15.53 2.17 4.06
CA LYS A 169 -15.57 1.81 5.48
C LYS A 169 -16.98 1.49 6.00
N ASN A 170 -17.98 2.27 5.57
CA ASN A 170 -19.37 2.07 5.99
C ASN A 170 -20.07 0.91 5.27
N SER A 171 -19.49 0.41 4.17
CA SER A 171 -20.03 -0.68 3.36
C SER A 171 -19.39 -2.04 3.62
N LEU A 172 -18.37 -2.10 4.48
CA LEU A 172 -17.66 -3.36 4.78
C LEU A 172 -18.63 -4.38 5.38
N SER A 173 -18.58 -5.59 4.84
CA SER A 173 -19.30 -6.73 5.40
C SER A 173 -18.68 -7.17 6.74
N THR A 174 -19.41 -7.96 7.53
CA THR A 174 -18.94 -8.40 8.86
C THR A 174 -17.69 -9.28 8.81
N ASP A 175 -17.50 -9.99 7.70
CA ASP A 175 -16.37 -10.85 7.35
C ASP A 175 -15.25 -10.11 6.62
N GLU A 176 -15.35 -8.79 6.53
CA GLU A 176 -14.43 -7.92 5.80
C GLU A 176 -13.84 -6.87 6.73
N ARG A 177 -12.64 -6.42 6.40
CA ARG A 177 -11.98 -5.28 7.06
C ARG A 177 -11.27 -4.43 6.02
N GLY A 178 -11.03 -3.16 6.34
CA GLY A 178 -10.11 -2.36 5.57
C GLY A 178 -8.68 -2.93 5.62
N ALA A 179 -7.96 -2.83 4.50
CA ALA A 179 -6.54 -3.14 4.47
C ALA A 179 -5.75 -2.08 5.26
N ASN A 180 -4.85 -2.49 6.13
CA ASN A 180 -4.00 -1.59 6.90
C ASN A 180 -2.62 -1.43 6.25
N ILE A 181 -1.78 -0.57 6.84
CA ILE A 181 -0.40 -0.35 6.39
C ILE A 181 0.48 -1.60 6.31
N TYR A 182 0.24 -2.63 7.12
CA TYR A 182 1.00 -3.87 7.05
C TYR A 182 0.52 -4.75 5.89
N ASP A 183 -0.79 -4.73 5.60
CA ASP A 183 -1.32 -5.38 4.39
C ASP A 183 -0.77 -4.72 3.12
N GLY A 184 -0.57 -3.39 3.15
CA GLY A 184 0.05 -2.66 2.05
C GLY A 184 1.47 -3.14 1.71
N VAL A 185 2.27 -3.55 2.71
CA VAL A 185 3.58 -4.20 2.48
C VAL A 185 3.38 -5.53 1.74
N GLY A 186 2.46 -6.37 2.23
CA GLY A 186 2.14 -7.66 1.60
C GLY A 186 1.61 -7.52 0.17
N LEU A 187 0.77 -6.52 -0.09
CA LEU A 187 0.24 -6.20 -1.40
C LEU A 187 1.36 -5.87 -2.39
N LEU A 188 2.36 -5.07 -2.01
CA LEU A 188 3.46 -4.70 -2.91
C LEU A 188 4.39 -5.88 -3.23
N VAL A 189 4.44 -6.90 -2.37
CA VAL A 189 5.15 -8.16 -2.66
C VAL A 189 4.33 -9.07 -3.56
N ALA A 190 3.02 -9.19 -3.29
CA ALA A 190 2.10 -10.01 -4.08
C ALA A 190 1.84 -9.43 -5.49
N ARG A 191 1.74 -8.10 -5.60
CA ARG A 191 1.41 -7.35 -6.82
C ARG A 191 2.37 -6.15 -6.98
N PRO A 192 3.63 -6.36 -7.38
CA PRO A 192 4.63 -5.29 -7.46
C PRO A 192 4.28 -4.14 -8.42
N THR A 193 3.38 -4.37 -9.38
CA THR A 193 2.98 -3.38 -10.39
C THR A 193 1.63 -2.72 -10.09
N VAL A 194 0.98 -3.03 -8.96
CA VAL A 194 -0.39 -2.51 -8.66
C VAL A 194 -0.48 -0.99 -8.74
N LEU A 195 0.60 -0.28 -8.37
CA LEU A 195 0.65 1.17 -8.36
C LEU A 195 0.84 1.81 -9.74
N HIS A 196 1.05 1.00 -10.79
CA HIS A 196 1.08 1.50 -12.17
C HIS A 196 -0.34 1.77 -12.70
N ASP A 197 -1.33 1.10 -12.12
CA ASP A 197 -2.71 1.13 -12.61
C ASP A 197 -3.55 2.18 -11.87
N TYR A 198 -3.38 2.30 -10.55
CA TYR A 198 -4.13 3.23 -9.71
C TYR A 198 -3.48 3.42 -8.31
N ILE A 199 -3.98 4.40 -7.56
CA ILE A 199 -3.62 4.69 -6.16
C ILE A 199 -4.41 3.75 -5.24
N VAL A 200 -3.74 3.14 -4.26
CA VAL A 200 -4.39 2.21 -3.31
C VAL A 200 -4.56 2.87 -1.96
N ASP A 201 -5.80 3.09 -1.52
CA ASP A 201 -6.06 3.48 -0.13
C ASP A 201 -6.01 2.26 0.79
N LEU A 202 -5.51 2.47 2.01
CA LEU A 202 -5.42 1.47 3.08
C LEU A 202 -6.39 1.80 4.24
N PRO A 203 -7.72 1.65 4.04
CA PRO A 203 -8.75 2.13 4.95
C PRO A 203 -8.72 1.47 6.34
N GLY A 204 -8.05 0.34 6.51
CA GLY A 204 -7.78 -0.28 7.81
C GLY A 204 -6.84 0.53 8.70
N SER A 205 -6.27 1.61 8.17
CA SER A 205 -5.40 2.54 8.90
C SER A 205 -5.96 3.96 8.93
N LEU A 206 -5.49 4.74 9.91
CA LEU A 206 -5.82 6.13 10.14
C LEU A 206 -4.54 6.97 10.29
N TYR A 207 -4.57 8.18 9.75
CA TYR A 207 -3.57 9.21 9.98
C TYR A 207 -4.23 10.50 10.49
N GLY A 208 -4.03 10.85 11.77
CA GLY A 208 -4.64 12.05 12.36
C GLY A 208 -6.14 11.92 12.66
N HIS A 209 -7.00 11.92 11.63
CA HIS A 209 -8.47 11.90 11.79
C HIS A 209 -9.16 10.65 11.17
N GLN A 210 -10.41 10.35 11.57
CA GLN A 210 -11.11 9.07 11.34
C GLN A 210 -11.29 8.66 9.86
N PHE A 211 -11.31 9.62 8.94
CA PHE A 211 -11.43 9.34 7.51
C PHE A 211 -10.14 9.56 6.74
N ALA A 212 -9.04 9.86 7.45
CA ALA A 212 -7.75 9.98 6.83
C ALA A 212 -7.08 8.61 6.74
N SER A 213 -7.21 7.91 5.61
CA SER A 213 -6.46 6.68 5.31
C SER A 213 -5.11 6.99 4.65
N PRO A 214 -4.02 6.30 5.02
CA PRO A 214 -2.80 6.32 4.21
C PRO A 214 -3.06 5.71 2.82
N THR A 215 -2.24 6.12 1.86
CA THR A 215 -2.33 5.73 0.45
C THR A 215 -0.98 5.22 -0.07
N LEU A 216 -1.01 4.16 -0.87
CA LEU A 216 0.11 3.72 -1.71
C LEU A 216 -0.02 4.33 -3.09
N ARG A 217 1.04 4.94 -3.61
CA ARG A 217 1.06 5.53 -4.94
C ARG A 217 2.46 5.57 -5.54
N LEU A 218 2.55 5.76 -6.85
CA LEU A 218 3.78 6.23 -7.48
C LEU A 218 3.92 7.75 -7.33
N TRP A 219 5.06 8.21 -6.82
CA TRP A 219 5.49 9.61 -6.91
C TRP A 219 6.64 9.70 -7.92
N GLY A 220 6.32 10.18 -9.13
CA GLY A 220 7.21 9.99 -10.27
C GLY A 220 7.33 8.49 -10.59
N LEU A 221 8.54 7.95 -10.51
CA LEU A 221 8.81 6.52 -10.75
C LEU A 221 9.07 5.71 -9.46
N ARG A 222 8.84 6.30 -8.28
CA ARG A 222 9.12 5.64 -7.00
C ARG A 222 7.83 5.36 -6.23
N PRO A 223 7.64 4.14 -5.72
CA PRO A 223 6.52 3.85 -4.85
C PRO A 223 6.67 4.61 -3.53
N SER A 224 5.56 5.13 -3.01
CA SER A 224 5.51 5.92 -1.79
C SER A 224 4.26 5.63 -0.99
N VAL A 225 4.37 5.77 0.33
CA VAL A 225 3.25 5.75 1.27
C VAL A 225 3.13 7.12 1.91
N SER A 226 1.95 7.73 1.78
CA SER A 226 1.69 9.09 2.29
C SER A 226 0.23 9.28 2.71
N TYR A 227 -0.10 10.49 3.15
CA TYR A 227 -1.44 10.90 3.58
C TYR A 227 -1.93 12.16 2.83
N GLU A 228 -1.39 12.47 1.65
CA GLU A 228 -1.68 13.75 0.99
C GLU A 228 -3.00 13.79 0.21
N PHE A 229 -3.53 12.63 -0.24
CA PHE A 229 -4.73 12.56 -1.10
C PHE A 229 -5.95 11.96 -0.40
N VAL A 230 -6.19 12.37 0.84
CA VAL A 230 -6.99 11.55 1.72
C VAL A 230 -8.42 12.04 1.90
N GLY A 231 -9.37 11.15 1.70
CA GLY A 231 -10.78 11.34 2.08
C GLY A 231 -11.67 11.92 1.00
N PHE A 232 -11.21 11.96 -0.25
CA PHE A 232 -11.99 12.39 -1.40
C PHE A 232 -12.18 11.22 -2.38
N SER A 233 -13.27 11.23 -3.13
CA SER A 233 -13.48 10.30 -4.23
C SER A 233 -12.60 10.71 -5.42
N ASP A 234 -11.68 9.85 -5.83
CA ASP A 234 -10.84 10.03 -7.03
C ASP A 234 -10.98 8.81 -7.94
N PRO A 235 -11.36 8.96 -9.22
CA PRO A 235 -11.48 7.85 -10.16
C PRO A 235 -10.20 7.00 -10.32
N SER A 236 -9.04 7.57 -10.03
CA SER A 236 -7.73 6.93 -10.04
C SER A 236 -7.31 6.32 -8.71
N SER A 237 -8.18 6.38 -7.68
CA SER A 237 -7.93 5.80 -6.35
C SER A 237 -8.96 4.73 -6.01
N GLY A 238 -8.50 3.64 -5.39
CA GLY A 238 -9.35 2.53 -4.94
C GLY A 238 -8.93 2.04 -3.57
N SER A 239 -9.91 1.76 -2.70
CA SER A 239 -9.62 1.34 -1.33
C SER A 239 -9.55 -0.19 -1.18
N ALA A 240 -8.40 -0.70 -0.76
CA ALA A 240 -8.16 -2.12 -0.55
C ALA A 240 -8.83 -2.66 0.72
N THR A 241 -9.27 -3.90 0.68
CA THR A 241 -9.96 -4.59 1.78
C THR A 241 -9.52 -6.04 1.83
N CYS A 242 -9.66 -6.64 3.01
CA CYS A 242 -9.21 -7.99 3.28
C CYS A 242 -10.34 -8.81 3.88
N ALA A 243 -10.29 -10.11 3.61
CA ALA A 243 -11.00 -11.09 4.42
C ALA A 243 -10.57 -10.97 5.89
N ARG A 244 -11.53 -11.20 6.77
CA ARG A 244 -11.31 -11.22 8.21
C ARG A 244 -10.93 -12.64 8.62
N ALA A 245 -9.67 -12.81 9.03
CA ALA A 245 -9.15 -14.05 9.61
C ALA A 245 -9.39 -14.09 11.13
#